data_AF-A0A9N8MW60-F1
#
_entry.id   AF-A0A9N8MW60-F1
#
_cell.length_a   1.000
_cell.length_b   1.000
_cell.length_c   1.000
_cell.angle_alpha   90.00
_cell.angle_beta   90.00
_cell.angle_gamma   90.00
#
_symmetry.space_group_name_H-M   'P 1'
#
loop_
_entity.id
_entity.type
_entity.pdbx_description
1 polymer ?
#
loop_
_entity_poly.entity_id
_entity_poly.type
_entity_poly.pdbx_seq_one_letter_code
_entity_poly.pdbx_strand_id
1 'polypeptide(L)' 'MLVYIFRGPGRVFGFTVDEAGANLPAKFAPWVSFKSVELSRDKPTPGVDSGECLDDIEKYGFHITDAHVRITDKVV' A
#
# COMPACT_ATOMS: atom_id res chain seq x y z
N MET A 1 -2.68 -1.36 12.81
CA MET A 1 -3.63 -0.84 11.80
C MET A 1 -3.86 -1.93 10.76
N LEU A 2 -5.12 -2.28 10.48
CA LEU A 2 -5.47 -3.22 9.42
C LEU A 2 -5.28 -2.54 8.06
N VAL A 3 -4.44 -3.13 7.21
CA VAL A 3 -4.10 -2.61 5.89
C VAL A 3 -4.43 -3.68 4.84
N TYR A 4 -5.15 -3.26 3.80
CA TYR A 4 -5.52 -4.05 2.64
C TYR A 4 -4.50 -3.82 1.53
N ILE A 5 -4.00 -4.92 0.97
CA ILE A 5 -2.95 -4.93 -0.05
C ILE A 5 -3.57 -5.36 -1.37
N PHE A 6 -3.32 -4.57 -2.40
CA PHE A 6 -3.76 -4.78 -3.76
C PHE A 6 -2.56 -4.92 -4.70
N ARG A 7 -2.72 -5.73 -5.74
CA ARG A 7 -1.77 -5.85 -6.86
C ARG A 7 -2.26 -5.00 -8.02
N GLY A 8 -1.39 -4.13 -8.52
CA GLY A 8 -1.56 -3.46 -9.81
C GLY A 8 -0.79 -4.20 -10.91
N PRO A 9 -0.79 -3.67 -12.14
CA PRO A 9 0.03 -4.18 -13.24
C PRO A 9 1.52 -4.26 -12.88
N GLY A 10 2.20 -5.28 -13.40
CA GLY A 10 3.64 -5.47 -13.18
C GLY A 10 3.95 -5.91 -11.75
N ARG A 11 4.78 -5.12 -11.05
CA ARG A 11 5.22 -5.38 -9.67
C ARG A 11 4.74 -4.29 -8.70
N VAL A 12 3.65 -3.62 -9.06
CA VAL A 12 3.07 -2.54 -8.25
C VAL A 12 2.17 -3.12 -7.17
N PHE A 13 2.38 -2.68 -5.94
CA PHE A 13 1.51 -2.98 -4.79
C PHE A 13 0.95 -1.71 -4.20
N GLY A 14 -0.36 -1.70 -3.97
CA GLY A 14 -1.07 -0.64 -3.26
C GLY A 14 -1.48 -1.10 -1.89
N PHE A 15 -1.34 -0.22 -0.90
CA PHE A 15 -1.66 -0.47 0.50
C PHE A 15 -2.60 0.64 0.97
N THR A 16 -3.70 0.27 1.61
CA THR A 16 -4.70 1.23 2.07
C THR A 16 -5.52 0.67 3.22
N VAL A 17 -6.19 1.52 3.99
CA VAL A 17 -7.18 1.11 4.99
C VAL A 17 -8.58 0.90 4.40
N ASP A 18 -8.79 1.29 3.14
CA ASP A 18 -10.02 1.06 2.40
C ASP A 18 -10.08 -0.39 1.91
N GLU A 19 -11.03 -1.16 2.44
CA GLU A 19 -11.25 -2.57 2.07
C GLU A 19 -11.53 -2.77 0.58
N ALA A 20 -12.16 -1.79 -0.07
CA ALA A 20 -12.46 -1.84 -1.50
C ALA A 20 -11.31 -1.32 -2.37
N GLY A 21 -10.29 -0.68 -1.77
CA GLY A 21 -9.19 -0.07 -2.51
C GLY A 21 -9.62 1.10 -3.39
N ALA A 22 -10.74 1.76 -3.10
CA ALA A 22 -11.33 2.78 -3.96
C ALA A 22 -10.50 4.08 -4.01
N ASN A 23 -9.64 4.29 -3.01
CA ASN A 23 -8.73 5.41 -2.94
C ASN A 23 -7.37 5.19 -3.64
N LEU A 24 -7.15 4.02 -4.27
CA LEU A 24 -5.90 3.74 -4.95
C LEU A 24 -5.81 4.44 -6.33
N PRO A 25 -4.62 4.90 -6.76
CA PRO A 25 -4.47 5.62 -8.03
C PRO A 25 -4.91 4.80 -9.26
N ALA A 26 -5.77 5.39 -10.10
CA ALA A 26 -6.30 4.73 -11.30
C ALA A 26 -5.22 4.37 -12.35
N LYS A 27 -4.06 5.03 -12.33
CA LYS A 27 -2.95 4.76 -13.26
C LYS A 27 -2.34 3.37 -13.13
N PHE A 28 -2.53 2.71 -11.99
CA PHE A 28 -2.12 1.32 -11.77
C PHE A 28 -3.32 0.40 -11.60
N ALA A 29 -4.50 0.82 -12.07
CA ALA A 29 -5.62 -0.08 -12.26
C ALA A 29 -5.32 -1.04 -13.45
N PRO A 30 -5.92 -2.24 -13.48
CA PRO A 30 -6.85 -2.78 -12.50
C PRO A 30 -6.14 -3.22 -11.20
N TRP A 31 -6.71 -2.81 -10.06
CA TRP A 31 -6.28 -3.29 -8.75
C TRP A 31 -6.96 -4.61 -8.42
N VAL A 32 -6.19 -5.57 -7.95
CA VAL A 32 -6.68 -6.89 -7.54
C VAL A 32 -6.37 -7.10 -6.06
N SER A 33 -7.40 -7.35 -5.26
CA SER A 33 -7.21 -7.66 -3.83
C SER A 33 -6.26 -8.85 -3.67
N PHE A 34 -5.26 -8.70 -2.81
CA PHE A 34 -4.24 -9.71 -2.61
C PHE A 34 -4.30 -10.31 -1.21
N LYS A 35 -4.15 -9.50 -0.17
CA LYS A 35 -4.26 -9.91 1.23
C LYS A 35 -4.50 -8.71 2.14
N SER A 36 -4.89 -8.95 3.37
CA SER A 36 -4.84 -7.95 4.44
C SER A 36 -3.79 -8.32 5.49
N VAL A 37 -3.26 -7.32 6.17
CA VAL A 37 -2.28 -7.50 7.24
C VAL A 37 -2.47 -6.44 8.32
N GLU A 38 -2.31 -6.82 9.57
CA GLU A 38 -2.21 -5.85 10.66
C GLU A 38 -0.77 -5.35 10.76
N LEU A 39 -0.55 -4.09 10.41
CA LEU A 39 0.75 -3.43 10.54
C LEU A 39 0.84 -2.72 11.90
N SER A 40 2.02 -2.83 12.51
CA SER A 40 2.41 -2.04 13.68
C SER A 40 3.85 -1.57 13.49
N ARG A 41 4.17 -0.39 14.05
CA ARG A 41 5.56 0.13 14.07
C ARG A 41 6.46 -0.72 14.97
N ASP A 42 5.90 -1.35 16.00
CA ASP A 42 6.65 -2.16 16.97
C ASP A 42 6.96 -3.57 16.47
N LYS A 43 6.26 -4.03 15.41
CA LYS A 43 6.38 -5.39 14.88
C LYS A 43 6.81 -5.34 13.42
N PRO A 44 8.04 -5.78 13.10
CA PRO A 44 8.49 -5.83 11.71
C PRO A 44 7.63 -6.81 10.92
N THR A 45 7.19 -6.40 9.74
CA THR A 45 6.43 -7.23 8.80
C THR A 45 7.33 -7.58 7.61
N PRO A 46 7.61 -8.86 7.34
CA PRO A 46 8.50 -9.23 6.23
C PRO A 46 8.02 -8.67 4.88
N GLY A 47 8.91 -7.96 4.19
CA GLY A 47 8.67 -7.40 2.86
C GLY A 47 7.88 -6.09 2.82
N VAL A 48 7.59 -5.47 3.98
CA VAL A 48 6.94 -4.17 4.08
C VAL A 48 7.70 -3.32 5.09
N ASP A 49 8.09 -2.10 4.70
CA ASP A 49 8.50 -1.10 5.69
C ASP A 49 7.23 -0.57 6.38
N SER A 50 6.94 -1.09 7.58
CA SER A 50 5.76 -0.71 8.35
C SER A 50 5.76 0.79 8.68
N GLY A 51 6.91 1.41 8.89
CA GLY A 51 6.99 2.84 9.24
C GLY A 51 6.57 3.69 8.06
N GLU A 52 7.25 3.53 6.92
CA GLU A 52 6.95 4.29 5.70
C GLU A 52 5.53 4.05 5.20
N CYS A 53 5.03 2.80 5.28
CA CYS A 53 3.69 2.47 4.85
C CYS A 53 2.62 3.16 5.71
N LEU A 54 2.79 3.16 7.04
CA LEU A 54 1.86 3.82 7.95
C LEU A 54 1.91 5.35 7.78
N ASP A 55 3.10 5.94 7.64
CA ASP A 55 3.26 7.39 7.42
C ASP A 55 2.59 7.85 6.11
N ASP A 56 2.78 7.08 5.03
CA ASP A 56 2.17 7.38 3.74
C ASP A 56 0.65 7.22 3.77
N ILE A 57 0.13 6.19 4.43
CA ILE A 57 -1.32 6.01 4.58
C ILE A 57 -1.92 7.15 5.42
N GLU A 58 -1.27 7.56 6.52
CA GLU A 58 -1.73 8.70 7.33
C GLU A 58 -1.72 10.01 6.52
N LYS A 59 -0.74 10.20 5.65
CA LYS A 59 -0.56 11.44 4.89
C LYS A 59 -1.37 11.52 3.60
N TYR A 60 -1.46 10.42 2.85
CA TYR A 60 -2.02 10.38 1.50
C TYR A 60 -3.24 9.45 1.37
N GLY A 61 -3.54 8.67 2.42
CA GLY A 61 -4.61 7.66 2.43
C GLY A 61 -4.17 6.30 1.87
N PHE A 62 -3.02 6.22 1.21
CA PHE A 62 -2.48 4.98 0.64
C PHE A 62 -0.94 5.01 0.61
N HIS A 63 -0.34 3.84 0.43
CA HIS A 63 1.09 3.67 0.15
C HIS A 63 1.26 2.82 -1.13
N ILE A 64 2.18 3.20 -2.01
CA ILE A 64 2.46 2.48 -3.26
C ILE A 64 3.93 2.08 -3.33
N THR A 65 4.18 0.82 -3.70
CA THR A 65 5.50 0.34 -4.09
C THR A 65 5.50 -0.21 -5.51
N ASP A 66 6.65 -0.14 -6.18
CA ASP A 66 6.94 -0.89 -7.40
C ASP A 66 8.21 -1.72 -7.18
N ALA A 67 8.09 -3.04 -7.30
CA ALA A 67 9.18 -3.98 -7.00
C ALA A 67 9.81 -3.77 -5.61
N HIS A 68 8.98 -3.48 -4.60
CA HIS A 68 9.35 -3.12 -3.23
C HIS A 68 10.06 -1.77 -3.05
N VAL A 69 10.14 -0.95 -4.09
CA VAL A 69 10.62 0.44 -3.99
C VAL A 69 9.44 1.35 -3.74
N ARG A 70 9.50 2.16 -2.68
CA ARG A 70 8.49 3.19 -2.38
C ARG A 70 8.38 4.21 -3.51
N ILE A 71 7.18 4.42 -4.03
CA ILE A 71 6.87 5.41 -5.08
C ILE A 71 5.68 6.31 -4.75
N THR A 72 5.17 6.28 -3.51
CA THR A 72 3.98 7.04 -3.08
C THR A 72 4.09 8.55 -3.37
N ASP A 73 5.27 9.15 -3.17
CA ASP A 73 5.51 10.58 -3.43
C ASP A 73 5.47 10.95 -4.93
N LYS A 74 5.66 9.98 -5.82
CA LYS A 74 5.61 10.18 -7.27
C LYS A 74 4.20 10.06 -7.83
N VAL A 75 3.24 9.69 -6.99
CA VAL A 75 1.89 9.36 -7.44
C VAL A 75 0.80 10.31 -6.93
N VAL A 76 1.16 11.17 -5.98
CA VAL A 76 0.36 12.27 -5.42
C VAL A 76 0.47 13.55 -6.22
#